data_AF-A0A6A6G682-F1
#
_entry.id   AF-A0A6A6G682-F1
#
_cell.length_a   1.000
_cell.length_b   1.000
_cell.length_c   1.000
_cell.angle_alpha   90.00
_cell.angle_beta   90.00
_cell.angle_gamma   90.00
#
_symmetry.space_group_name_H-M   'P 1'
#
loop_
_entity.id
_entity.type
_entity.pdbx_description
1 polymer ?
#
loop_
_entity_poly.entity_id
_entity_poly.type
_entity_poly.pdbx_seq_one_letter_code
_entity_poly.pdbx_strand_id
1 'polypeptide(L)'
;MDSRGNNYRNAVKGMTFDNVGGSGTYNRITYMDPATAQCSSEPFKYSGPLGPMGDDVSIHVRGPTQLLKFAAYSAQAPKKAKREESHLKRHRRHAHGKRHQQHQKRACGDIVTATYPDNGAVFSFTWTDGCAPGAAQTPAPAAPANEPAPAPAAATPEAKVQSAPAVDNNFISGSWSRVGYYDADAQKKEGITFLNNKGADGISGSWSMALGNSLSYAAADGCSPAKEDTILAKTTIPSVEEFSIWSSEKCGANGGDCGYYRPDTVAHKGFSGVQKAFVFEFQMPHGPNNGGMADDLPALWILNAQNPRTTQYGPAQCKCWNSCGEIDIFETLAPGENRAIAAIHGNAGFRGGNVDYFDRPTDAPIIFAAVLMDNKVHLKVLDSFDFGAGSGPAMVDLVRSSTSTAGNGVSIASVY
;
A
#
# COMPACT_ATOMS: atom_id res chain seq x y z
N MET A 1 30.49 -2.95 14.64
CA MET A 1 30.32 -2.57 13.23
C MET A 1 30.37 -3.83 12.36
N ASP A 2 29.82 -3.80 11.15
CA ASP A 2 30.00 -4.87 10.15
C ASP A 2 31.17 -4.59 9.19
N SER A 3 31.32 -5.43 8.16
CA SER A 3 32.37 -5.31 7.14
C SER A 3 32.28 -4.06 6.27
N ARG A 4 31.17 -3.31 6.34
CA ARG A 4 30.95 -2.02 5.62
C ARG A 4 30.93 -0.82 6.56
N GLY A 5 31.21 -1.02 7.85
CA GLY A 5 31.23 0.05 8.85
C GLY A 5 29.85 0.42 9.39
N ASN A 6 28.79 -0.35 9.11
CA ASN A 6 27.47 -0.10 9.67
C ASN A 6 27.46 -0.43 11.16
N ASN A 7 26.70 0.35 11.94
CA ASN A 7 26.60 0.20 13.38
C ASN A 7 25.35 -0.58 13.78
N TYR A 8 25.52 -1.46 14.75
CA TYR A 8 24.46 -2.28 15.33
C TYR A 8 24.51 -2.12 16.85
N ARG A 9 23.36 -1.95 17.47
CA ARG A 9 23.26 -1.69 18.91
C ARG A 9 22.70 -2.89 19.67
N ASN A 10 21.38 -3.05 19.71
CA ASN A 10 20.75 -4.14 20.46
C ASN A 10 19.98 -5.10 19.56
N ALA A 11 20.03 -6.40 19.89
CA ALA A 11 19.14 -7.39 19.31
C ALA A 11 17.71 -7.18 19.86
N VAL A 12 16.71 -7.23 18.98
CA VAL A 12 15.31 -7.06 19.31
C VAL A 12 14.44 -8.16 18.72
N LYS A 13 13.27 -8.38 19.32
CA LYS A 13 12.20 -9.21 18.76
C LYS A 13 11.00 -8.37 18.30
N GLY A 14 10.99 -7.07 18.59
CA GLY A 14 10.01 -6.12 18.08
C GLY A 14 10.61 -4.75 17.79
N MET A 15 10.03 -4.05 16.82
CA MET A 15 10.38 -2.66 16.50
C MET A 15 9.13 -1.91 16.05
N THR A 16 9.01 -0.64 16.42
CA THR A 16 7.98 0.25 15.89
C THR A 16 8.60 1.49 15.28
N PHE A 17 8.23 1.83 14.05
CA PHE A 17 8.41 3.17 13.52
C PHE A 17 7.17 4.00 13.83
N ASP A 18 7.37 5.07 14.59
CA ASP A 18 6.35 6.07 14.92
C ASP A 18 6.38 7.23 13.93
N ASN A 19 5.24 7.93 13.81
CA ASN A 19 5.03 9.06 12.90
C ASN A 19 5.22 8.70 11.42
N VAL A 20 4.88 7.46 11.05
CA VAL A 20 4.84 6.98 9.67
C VAL A 20 3.57 7.51 9.01
N GLY A 21 3.60 8.78 8.65
CA GLY A 21 2.49 9.50 8.03
C GLY A 21 2.96 10.87 7.55
N GLY A 22 2.03 11.67 7.06
CA GLY A 22 2.32 13.05 6.67
C GLY A 22 1.83 13.37 5.28
N SER A 23 2.30 14.50 4.76
CA SER A 23 1.93 14.99 3.44
C SER A 23 3.17 15.38 2.66
N GLY A 24 3.14 15.15 1.35
CA GLY A 24 4.25 15.46 0.49
C GLY A 24 3.89 15.28 -0.97
N THR A 25 4.90 15.24 -1.83
CA THR A 25 4.72 15.07 -3.27
C THR A 25 5.83 14.22 -3.82
N TYR A 26 5.50 13.29 -4.72
CA TYR A 26 6.48 12.59 -5.54
C TYR A 26 6.04 12.65 -7.00
N ASN A 27 6.96 12.42 -7.93
CA ASN A 27 6.64 12.43 -9.35
C ASN A 27 6.13 11.05 -9.76
N ARG A 28 4.85 10.95 -10.14
CA ARG A 28 4.30 9.74 -10.75
C ARG A 28 4.64 9.75 -12.23
N ILE A 29 5.22 8.66 -12.70
CA ILE A 29 5.49 8.48 -14.14
C ILE A 29 4.16 8.44 -14.88
N THR A 30 4.10 9.08 -16.04
CA THR A 30 2.90 9.13 -16.91
C THR A 30 3.18 8.62 -18.32
N TYR A 31 4.45 8.49 -18.68
CA TYR A 31 4.88 7.98 -19.98
C TYR A 31 6.30 7.44 -19.90
N MET A 32 6.60 6.40 -20.69
CA MET A 32 7.92 5.81 -20.87
C MET A 32 8.07 5.32 -22.31
N ASP A 33 9.16 5.70 -22.97
CA ASP A 33 9.58 5.16 -24.25
C ASP A 33 10.64 4.04 -24.03
N PRO A 34 10.32 2.78 -24.36
CA PRO A 34 11.25 1.67 -24.20
C PRO A 34 12.47 1.72 -25.12
N ALA A 35 12.44 2.51 -26.20
CA ALA A 35 13.55 2.63 -27.13
C ALA A 35 14.56 3.70 -26.70
N THR A 36 14.10 4.81 -26.13
CA THR A 36 14.93 6.01 -25.88
C THR A 36 15.16 6.34 -24.40
N ALA A 37 14.48 5.66 -23.48
CA ALA A 37 14.43 6.02 -22.05
C ALA A 37 13.90 7.43 -21.77
N GLN A 38 13.13 7.99 -22.71
CA GLN A 38 12.35 9.21 -22.47
C GLN A 38 11.18 8.88 -21.56
N CYS A 39 11.10 9.58 -20.43
CA CYS A 39 10.06 9.40 -19.44
C CYS A 39 9.46 10.75 -19.07
N SER A 40 8.14 10.78 -18.89
CA SER A 40 7.43 11.95 -18.37
C SER A 40 6.81 11.60 -17.04
N SER A 41 6.67 12.60 -16.19
CA SER A 41 6.08 12.45 -14.87
C SER A 41 5.32 13.69 -14.47
N GLU A 42 4.37 13.53 -13.55
CA GLU A 42 3.58 14.62 -13.00
C GLU A 42 3.65 14.61 -11.47
N PRO A 43 3.63 15.78 -10.82
CA PRO A 43 3.59 15.86 -9.37
C PRO A 43 2.32 15.19 -8.81
N PHE A 44 2.49 14.19 -7.96
CA PHE A 44 1.44 13.51 -7.24
C PHE A 44 1.51 13.82 -5.75
N LYS A 45 0.44 14.41 -5.21
CA LYS A 45 0.34 14.77 -3.79
C LYS A 45 -0.20 13.59 -2.99
N TYR A 46 0.44 13.28 -1.88
CA TYR A 46 -0.08 12.35 -0.88
C TYR A 46 -0.30 13.09 0.44
N SER A 47 -1.28 12.63 1.21
CA SER A 47 -1.53 13.09 2.59
C SER A 47 -2.18 11.99 3.40
N GLY A 48 -1.86 11.94 4.70
CA GLY A 48 -2.52 11.07 5.67
C GLY A 48 -1.62 9.97 6.23
N PRO A 49 -2.22 8.95 6.85
CA PRO A 49 -1.48 7.86 7.45
C PRO A 49 -0.68 7.06 6.45
N LEU A 50 0.50 6.60 6.90
CA LEU A 50 1.47 5.85 6.10
C LEU A 50 2.08 6.62 4.92
N GLY A 51 1.79 7.92 4.75
CA GLY A 51 2.36 8.74 3.70
C GLY A 51 2.15 8.10 2.31
N PRO A 52 3.21 7.93 1.49
CA PRO A 52 3.06 7.30 0.19
C PRO A 52 2.86 5.77 0.27
N MET A 53 2.99 5.15 1.44
CA MET A 53 2.73 3.71 1.67
C MET A 53 1.25 3.42 1.99
N GLY A 54 0.40 4.45 2.05
CA GLY A 54 -1.06 4.30 2.08
C GLY A 54 -1.66 3.86 0.74
N ASP A 55 -0.94 4.11 -0.36
CA ASP A 55 -1.25 3.60 -1.70
C ASP A 55 -1.05 2.06 -1.77
N ASP A 56 -1.19 1.50 -2.98
CA ASP A 56 -0.78 0.13 -3.29
C ASP A 56 0.69 -0.09 -2.93
N VAL A 57 0.98 -1.17 -2.20
CA VAL A 57 2.34 -1.63 -1.94
C VAL A 57 2.58 -3.03 -2.48
N SER A 58 3.83 -3.31 -2.81
CA SER A 58 4.34 -4.64 -3.20
C SER A 58 5.38 -5.09 -2.18
N ILE A 59 5.48 -6.40 -1.96
CA ILE A 59 6.45 -6.99 -1.03
C ILE A 59 7.54 -7.64 -1.85
N HIS A 60 8.79 -7.51 -1.44
CA HIS A 60 9.96 -8.01 -2.17
C HIS A 60 10.79 -8.89 -1.25
N VAL A 61 11.37 -9.93 -1.84
CA VAL A 61 12.17 -10.93 -1.17
C VAL A 61 13.45 -11.10 -1.97
N ARG A 62 14.59 -10.80 -1.35
CA ARG A 62 15.93 -11.01 -1.91
C ARG A 62 16.63 -12.16 -1.21
N GLY A 63 17.32 -13.01 -1.98
CA GLY A 63 18.04 -14.14 -1.44
C GLY A 63 19.41 -13.79 -0.83
N PRO A 64 20.03 -14.71 -0.06
CA PRO A 64 19.57 -16.07 0.20
C PRO A 64 18.41 -16.17 1.20
N THR A 65 17.24 -16.59 0.72
CA THR A 65 15.98 -16.62 1.50
C THR A 65 15.13 -17.79 1.06
N GLN A 66 14.55 -18.50 2.03
CA GLN A 66 13.49 -19.49 1.81
C GLN A 66 12.19 -18.96 2.42
N LEU A 67 11.21 -18.64 1.57
CA LEU A 67 9.87 -18.28 2.00
C LEU A 67 9.01 -19.54 2.13
N LEU A 68 8.57 -19.85 3.34
CA LEU A 68 7.76 -21.04 3.64
C LEU A 68 6.27 -20.72 3.60
N LYS A 69 5.86 -19.62 4.26
CA LYS A 69 4.46 -19.16 4.26
C LYS A 69 4.38 -17.64 4.19
N PHE A 70 3.29 -17.17 3.61
CA PHE A 70 2.95 -15.76 3.57
C PHE A 70 1.46 -15.57 3.75
N ALA A 71 1.07 -14.53 4.49
CA ALA A 71 -0.31 -14.06 4.52
C ALA A 71 -0.37 -12.53 4.52
N ALA A 72 -1.28 -11.98 3.70
CA ALA A 72 -1.62 -10.58 3.68
C ALA A 72 -3.02 -10.36 4.24
N TYR A 73 -3.18 -9.36 5.09
CA TYR A 73 -4.43 -8.97 5.71
C TYR A 73 -4.72 -7.50 5.45
N SER A 74 -5.98 -7.20 5.20
CA SER A 74 -6.48 -5.82 5.07
C SER A 74 -7.64 -5.61 6.05
N ALA A 75 -7.73 -4.43 6.65
CA ALA A 75 -8.94 -4.04 7.35
C ALA A 75 -10.08 -3.83 6.35
N GLN A 76 -11.21 -4.50 6.58
CA GLN A 76 -12.43 -4.27 5.80
C GLN A 76 -13.26 -3.18 6.49
N ALA A 77 -13.92 -2.33 5.70
CA ALA A 77 -14.98 -1.49 6.24
C ALA A 77 -16.06 -2.39 6.85
N PRO A 78 -16.64 -2.05 8.02
CA PRO A 78 -17.66 -2.86 8.66
C PRO A 78 -18.82 -3.07 7.67
N LYS A 79 -19.09 -4.33 7.32
CA LYS A 79 -20.28 -4.68 6.52
C LYS A 79 -21.49 -4.21 7.33
N LYS A 80 -22.29 -3.27 6.78
CA LYS A 80 -23.57 -2.89 7.41
C LYS A 80 -24.38 -4.17 7.61
N ALA A 81 -24.59 -4.57 8.87
CA ALA A 81 -25.41 -5.74 9.17
C ALA A 81 -26.77 -5.55 8.49
N LYS A 82 -27.16 -6.49 7.63
CA LYS A 82 -28.59 -6.63 7.27
C LYS A 82 -29.28 -6.90 8.59
N ARG A 83 -30.11 -5.96 9.03
CA ARG A 83 -30.95 -6.10 10.23
C ARG A 83 -31.82 -7.34 10.03
N GLU A 84 -31.44 -8.46 10.63
CA GLU A 84 -32.37 -9.57 10.81
C GLU A 84 -33.48 -9.05 11.74
N GLU A 85 -34.68 -8.90 11.19
CA GLU A 85 -35.87 -8.69 12.02
C GLU A 85 -36.06 -9.93 12.87
N SER A 86 -35.73 -9.81 14.16
CA SER A 86 -36.01 -10.84 15.14
C SER A 86 -37.51 -11.12 15.18
N HIS A 87 -37.88 -12.35 14.84
CA HIS A 87 -39.22 -12.93 15.00
C HIS A 87 -39.58 -13.10 16.48
N LEU A 88 -39.65 -12.00 17.24
CA LEU A 88 -40.10 -12.03 18.64
C LEU A 88 -40.86 -10.74 18.94
N LYS A 89 -42.18 -10.77 18.73
CA LYS A 89 -43.25 -10.21 19.59
C LYS A 89 -44.47 -9.77 18.77
N ARG A 90 -45.54 -10.59 18.80
CA ARG A 90 -46.86 -10.29 19.39
C ARG A 90 -48.01 -11.01 18.68
N HIS A 91 -48.46 -12.10 19.29
CA HIS A 91 -49.91 -12.31 19.40
C HIS A 91 -50.47 -11.23 20.34
N ARG A 92 -51.38 -10.38 19.83
CA ARG A 92 -52.63 -9.94 20.51
C ARG A 92 -53.28 -8.76 19.76
N ARG A 93 -54.39 -9.10 19.10
CA ARG A 93 -55.72 -8.42 19.05
C ARG A 93 -55.84 -6.98 18.51
N HIS A 94 -56.59 -6.92 17.40
CA HIS A 94 -57.60 -5.95 16.92
C HIS A 94 -57.48 -4.45 17.25
N ALA A 95 -57.42 -3.61 16.21
CA ALA A 95 -58.43 -2.57 15.89
C ALA A 95 -58.02 -1.77 14.63
N HIS A 96 -59.02 -1.31 13.88
CA HIS A 96 -58.94 -0.72 12.55
C HIS A 96 -58.14 0.59 12.43
N GLY A 97 -57.52 0.81 11.26
CA GLY A 97 -57.05 2.13 10.84
C GLY A 97 -56.28 2.09 9.53
N LYS A 98 -56.80 2.74 8.49
CA LYS A 98 -56.29 2.74 7.11
C LYS A 98 -54.80 3.14 7.04
N ARG A 99 -53.98 2.34 6.34
CA ARG A 99 -52.57 2.65 6.08
C ARG A 99 -52.43 3.30 4.70
N HIS A 100 -52.30 4.63 4.70
CA HIS A 100 -51.78 5.38 3.56
C HIS A 100 -50.37 4.87 3.21
N GLN A 101 -50.12 4.66 1.91
CA GLN A 101 -48.78 4.55 1.35
C GLN A 101 -48.03 5.87 1.63
N GLN A 102 -47.13 5.87 2.61
CA GLN A 102 -46.14 6.92 2.72
C GLN A 102 -45.05 6.68 1.67
N HIS A 103 -45.20 7.34 0.52
CA HIS A 103 -44.05 7.73 -0.27
C HIS A 103 -43.17 8.61 0.61
N GLN A 104 -41.92 8.17 0.87
CA GLN A 104 -40.93 9.02 1.52
C GLN A 104 -40.66 10.21 0.58
N LYS A 105 -41.13 11.39 0.97
CA LYS A 105 -40.79 12.64 0.28
C LYS A 105 -39.38 13.05 0.72
N ARG A 106 -38.54 13.43 -0.25
CA ARG A 106 -37.16 13.91 -0.04
C ARG A 106 -37.17 15.25 0.72
N ALA A 107 -36.13 15.52 1.50
CA ALA A 107 -36.03 16.75 2.29
C ALA A 107 -35.45 17.90 1.46
N CYS A 108 -35.81 19.14 1.80
CA CYS A 108 -35.26 20.35 1.20
C CYS A 108 -33.74 20.40 1.46
N GLY A 109 -32.94 20.57 0.40
CA GLY A 109 -31.48 20.58 0.47
C GLY A 109 -30.80 19.23 0.17
N ASP A 110 -31.57 18.15 -0.01
CA ASP A 110 -31.01 16.86 -0.42
C ASP A 110 -30.37 16.97 -1.81
N ILE A 111 -29.13 16.51 -1.95
CA ILE A 111 -28.47 16.43 -3.26
C ILE A 111 -28.94 15.15 -3.94
N VAL A 112 -29.61 15.32 -5.08
CA VAL A 112 -30.07 14.23 -5.91
C VAL A 112 -29.06 14.00 -7.02
N THR A 113 -28.49 12.81 -7.02
CA THR A 113 -27.56 12.36 -8.07
C THR A 113 -28.22 11.29 -8.92
N ALA A 114 -28.22 11.48 -10.23
CA ALA A 114 -28.72 10.52 -11.21
C ALA A 114 -27.65 10.22 -12.26
N THR A 115 -27.53 8.95 -12.62
CA THR A 115 -26.61 8.45 -13.65
C THR A 115 -27.41 8.06 -14.87
N TYR A 116 -27.05 8.58 -16.05
CA TYR A 116 -27.68 8.18 -17.30
C TYR A 116 -27.22 6.77 -17.66
N PRO A 117 -28.17 5.82 -17.87
CA PRO A 117 -27.83 4.41 -18.06
C PRO A 117 -27.03 4.14 -19.34
N ASP A 118 -27.12 5.02 -20.33
CA ASP A 118 -26.60 4.73 -21.67
C ASP A 118 -25.15 5.20 -21.89
N ASN A 119 -24.66 6.14 -21.08
CA ASN A 119 -23.29 6.69 -21.20
C ASN A 119 -22.57 6.90 -19.86
N GLY A 120 -23.21 6.57 -18.72
CA GLY A 120 -22.63 6.70 -17.40
C GLY A 120 -22.44 8.14 -16.90
N ALA A 121 -22.95 9.15 -17.63
CA ALA A 121 -22.84 10.53 -17.20
C ALA A 121 -23.66 10.77 -15.91
N VAL A 122 -23.04 11.42 -14.93
CA VAL A 122 -23.64 11.69 -13.62
C VAL A 122 -23.97 13.17 -13.51
N PHE A 123 -25.21 13.48 -13.12
CA PHE A 123 -25.63 14.84 -12.82
C PHE A 123 -26.21 14.90 -11.39
N SER A 124 -25.85 15.97 -10.68
CA SER A 124 -26.31 16.24 -9.32
C SER A 124 -26.96 17.61 -9.23
N PHE A 125 -28.09 17.71 -8.54
CA PHE A 125 -28.73 18.99 -8.21
C PHE A 125 -29.33 18.95 -6.82
N THR A 126 -29.49 20.13 -6.21
CA THR A 126 -30.09 20.27 -4.89
C THR A 126 -31.61 20.29 -5.01
N TRP A 127 -32.30 19.43 -4.25
CA TRP A 127 -33.76 19.36 -4.22
C TRP A 127 -34.36 20.55 -3.48
N THR A 128 -35.09 21.41 -4.18
CA THR A 128 -35.63 22.68 -3.64
C THR A 128 -37.16 22.71 -3.50
N ASP A 129 -37.85 21.63 -3.88
CA ASP A 129 -39.30 21.54 -3.77
C ASP A 129 -39.74 21.48 -2.30
N GLY A 130 -40.52 22.48 -1.87
CA GLY A 130 -41.05 22.60 -0.50
C GLY A 130 -40.21 23.45 0.46
N CYS A 131 -39.16 24.12 -0.01
CA CYS A 131 -38.41 25.09 0.80
C CYS A 131 -39.22 26.39 1.01
N ALA A 132 -39.23 26.94 2.23
CA ALA A 132 -39.93 28.19 2.54
C ALA A 132 -39.26 29.41 1.86
N PRO A 133 -40.02 30.43 1.39
CA PRO A 133 -39.45 31.57 0.69
C PRO A 133 -38.75 32.54 1.66
N GLY A 134 -37.44 32.71 1.50
CA GLY A 134 -36.63 33.64 2.28
C GLY A 134 -36.06 34.77 1.43
N ALA A 135 -36.63 35.97 1.61
CA ALA A 135 -36.12 37.34 1.41
C ALA A 135 -35.27 37.68 0.15
N ALA A 136 -35.83 38.60 -0.65
CA ALA A 136 -35.19 39.28 -1.77
C ALA A 136 -33.98 40.14 -1.36
N GLN A 137 -32.97 40.17 -2.22
CA GLN A 137 -31.84 41.09 -2.13
C GLN A 137 -32.20 42.46 -2.73
N THR A 138 -31.91 43.53 -1.99
CA THR A 138 -32.08 44.94 -2.35
C THR A 138 -31.06 45.37 -3.42
N PRO A 139 -31.42 46.15 -4.46
CA PRO A 139 -30.46 46.61 -5.46
C PRO A 139 -29.71 47.88 -5.02
N ALA A 140 -28.41 47.94 -5.31
CA ALA A 140 -27.58 49.14 -5.16
C ALA A 140 -27.62 50.02 -6.44
N PRO A 141 -27.41 51.35 -6.34
CA PRO A 141 -27.74 52.31 -7.41
C PRO A 141 -26.64 52.47 -8.47
N ALA A 142 -27.04 52.86 -9.68
CA ALA A 142 -26.18 53.11 -10.85
C ALA A 142 -25.64 54.56 -10.89
N ALA A 143 -24.43 54.76 -11.41
CA ALA A 143 -23.86 56.05 -11.82
C ALA A 143 -22.72 55.84 -12.87
N PRO A 144 -22.27 56.85 -13.63
CA PRO A 144 -22.26 56.86 -15.11
C PRO A 144 -20.88 56.71 -15.77
N ALA A 145 -20.89 56.64 -17.11
CA ALA A 145 -19.74 56.40 -17.99
C ALA A 145 -18.89 57.65 -18.33
N ASN A 146 -17.54 57.49 -18.39
CA ASN A 146 -16.63 57.95 -19.47
C ASN A 146 -15.14 57.60 -19.21
N GLU A 147 -14.54 56.78 -20.11
CA GLU A 147 -13.20 56.78 -20.78
C GLU A 147 -11.81 56.90 -20.04
N PRO A 148 -10.65 56.48 -20.64
CA PRO A 148 -9.93 55.24 -20.24
C PRO A 148 -8.41 55.33 -19.90
N ALA A 149 -7.86 54.16 -19.48
CA ALA A 149 -6.46 53.66 -19.47
C ALA A 149 -5.56 53.95 -18.22
N PRO A 150 -4.50 53.16 -17.92
CA PRO A 150 -4.05 51.86 -18.46
C PRO A 150 -3.85 50.74 -17.39
N ALA A 151 -3.72 49.49 -17.85
CA ALA A 151 -3.45 48.28 -17.04
C ALA A 151 -2.01 48.23 -16.48
N PRO A 152 -1.73 47.48 -15.37
CA PRO A 152 -1.31 46.09 -15.53
C PRO A 152 -1.63 45.09 -14.38
N ALA A 153 -1.50 43.80 -14.76
CA ALA A 153 -1.21 42.59 -13.99
C ALA A 153 -2.30 41.95 -13.09
N ALA A 154 -2.85 40.84 -13.58
CA ALA A 154 -3.80 39.97 -12.91
C ALA A 154 -3.12 39.06 -11.87
N ALA A 155 -3.67 39.03 -10.65
CA ALA A 155 -3.45 37.98 -9.66
C ALA A 155 -4.55 36.92 -9.79
N THR A 156 -4.16 35.66 -9.88
CA THR A 156 -5.02 34.47 -9.91
C THR A 156 -5.73 34.24 -8.57
N PRO A 157 -7.03 33.86 -8.54
CA PRO A 157 -7.78 33.68 -7.31
C PRO A 157 -7.51 32.34 -6.60
N GLU A 158 -7.46 32.42 -5.27
CA GLU A 158 -7.25 31.33 -4.31
C GLU A 158 -8.35 30.25 -4.37
N ALA A 159 -7.93 28.98 -4.37
CA ALA A 159 -8.82 27.84 -4.26
C ALA A 159 -9.22 27.58 -2.80
N LYS A 160 -10.53 27.37 -2.60
CA LYS A 160 -11.23 27.13 -1.33
C LYS A 160 -10.68 25.88 -0.61
N VAL A 161 -10.07 26.08 0.55
CA VAL A 161 -9.63 25.03 1.48
C VAL A 161 -10.87 24.40 2.13
N GLN A 162 -11.06 23.09 1.95
CA GLN A 162 -11.95 22.31 2.82
C GLN A 162 -11.16 21.91 4.07
N SER A 163 -11.63 22.34 5.22
CA SER A 163 -11.09 22.00 6.54
C SER A 163 -11.25 20.50 6.82
N ALA A 164 -10.15 19.84 7.15
CA ALA A 164 -10.13 18.47 7.64
C ALA A 164 -10.85 18.37 9.01
N PRO A 165 -11.55 17.28 9.33
CA PRO A 165 -11.98 17.02 10.69
C PRO A 165 -10.77 16.68 11.57
N ALA A 166 -10.93 16.94 12.87
CA ALA A 166 -9.94 16.75 13.91
C ALA A 166 -9.43 15.30 14.00
N VAL A 167 -8.21 15.17 14.56
CA VAL A 167 -7.52 13.91 14.83
C VAL A 167 -8.28 13.14 15.90
N ASP A 168 -9.18 12.25 15.47
CA ASP A 168 -9.67 11.16 16.30
C ASP A 168 -8.83 9.91 16.03
N ASN A 169 -8.45 9.22 17.11
CA ASN A 169 -7.87 7.87 17.11
C ASN A 169 -8.87 6.87 16.52
N ASN A 170 -9.10 6.94 15.21
CA ASN A 170 -9.97 6.04 14.47
C ASN A 170 -9.26 4.70 14.27
N PHE A 171 -9.13 3.95 15.36
CA PHE A 171 -9.25 2.50 15.29
C PHE A 171 -10.62 2.21 14.66
N ILE A 172 -10.64 2.11 13.33
CA ILE A 172 -11.71 1.35 12.68
C ILE A 172 -11.47 -0.06 13.17
N SER A 173 -12.32 -0.54 14.08
CA SER A 173 -12.49 -1.97 14.33
C SER A 173 -13.02 -2.62 13.05
N GLY A 174 -12.14 -2.74 12.05
CA GLY A 174 -12.40 -3.47 10.83
C GLY A 174 -12.19 -4.94 11.15
N SER A 175 -13.13 -5.80 10.74
CA SER A 175 -12.86 -7.23 10.68
C SER A 175 -11.73 -7.45 9.67
N TRP A 176 -10.50 -7.66 10.15
CA TRP A 176 -9.36 -8.00 9.31
C TRP A 176 -9.68 -9.28 8.54
N SER A 177 -9.45 -9.26 7.23
CA SER A 177 -9.64 -10.41 6.36
C SER A 177 -8.33 -10.75 5.67
N ARG A 178 -8.03 -12.05 5.58
CA ARG A 178 -6.91 -12.56 4.79
C ARG A 178 -7.23 -12.34 3.30
N VAL A 179 -6.45 -11.50 2.65
CA VAL A 179 -6.59 -11.16 1.22
C VAL A 179 -5.52 -11.81 0.36
N GLY A 180 -4.47 -12.34 0.98
CA GLY A 180 -3.43 -13.10 0.30
C GLY A 180 -2.89 -14.23 1.18
N TYR A 181 -2.55 -15.36 0.57
CA TYR A 181 -2.01 -16.51 1.26
C TYR A 181 -1.09 -17.33 0.35
N TYR A 182 -0.01 -17.86 0.93
CA TYR A 182 0.87 -18.84 0.31
C TYR A 182 1.40 -19.82 1.34
N ASP A 183 1.52 -21.08 0.93
CA ASP A 183 2.13 -22.18 1.68
C ASP A 183 2.95 -23.04 0.72
N ALA A 184 4.27 -23.04 0.95
CA ALA A 184 5.24 -23.74 0.11
C ALA A 184 5.12 -25.26 0.22
N ASP A 185 4.82 -25.80 1.40
CA ASP A 185 4.70 -27.24 1.60
C ASP A 185 3.39 -27.78 1.01
N ALA A 186 2.29 -27.05 1.23
CA ALA A 186 1.00 -27.40 0.63
C ALA A 186 0.92 -27.08 -0.86
N GLN A 187 1.94 -26.39 -1.42
CA GLN A 187 1.93 -25.85 -2.79
C GLN A 187 0.59 -25.16 -3.08
N LYS A 188 0.22 -24.23 -2.19
CA LYS A 188 -1.05 -23.51 -2.25
C LYS A 188 -0.82 -22.00 -2.24
N LYS A 189 -1.54 -21.28 -3.10
CA LYS A 189 -1.63 -19.80 -3.06
C LYS A 189 -3.06 -19.33 -3.30
N GLU A 190 -3.47 -18.27 -2.63
CA GLU A 190 -4.78 -17.63 -2.76
C GLU A 190 -4.60 -16.11 -2.78
N GLY A 191 -5.26 -15.41 -3.71
CA GLY A 191 -5.29 -13.95 -3.73
C GLY A 191 -3.96 -13.25 -4.07
N ILE A 192 -2.90 -14.00 -4.39
CA ILE A 192 -1.58 -13.45 -4.71
C ILE A 192 -0.98 -14.02 -5.99
N THR A 193 -0.04 -13.26 -6.56
CA THR A 193 0.85 -13.69 -7.64
C THR A 193 2.31 -13.36 -7.27
N PHE A 194 3.24 -14.14 -7.82
CA PHE A 194 4.67 -13.88 -7.72
C PHE A 194 5.19 -13.28 -9.02
N LEU A 195 5.90 -12.16 -8.93
CA LEU A 195 6.54 -11.50 -10.07
C LEU A 195 8.04 -11.36 -9.81
N ASN A 196 8.87 -11.28 -10.85
CA ASN A 196 10.29 -10.92 -10.73
C ASN A 196 10.67 -9.87 -11.76
N ASN A 197 11.81 -9.23 -11.57
CA ASN A 197 12.29 -8.16 -12.45
C ASN A 197 13.20 -8.72 -13.56
N LYS A 198 12.66 -9.64 -14.36
CA LYS A 198 13.38 -10.44 -15.36
C LYS A 198 12.74 -10.40 -16.75
N GLY A 199 11.89 -9.41 -17.01
CA GLY A 199 11.07 -9.30 -18.22
C GLY A 199 11.74 -9.87 -19.47
N ALA A 200 11.05 -10.80 -20.13
CA ALA A 200 11.59 -11.57 -21.25
C ALA A 200 10.56 -11.67 -22.38
N ASP A 201 10.95 -11.11 -23.52
CA ASP A 201 10.12 -11.09 -24.73
C ASP A 201 9.68 -12.51 -25.13
N GLY A 202 8.39 -12.68 -25.40
CA GLY A 202 7.80 -13.97 -25.75
C GLY A 202 7.49 -14.89 -24.56
N ILE A 203 7.90 -14.53 -23.34
CA ILE A 203 7.54 -15.23 -22.10
C ILE A 203 6.53 -14.39 -21.31
N SER A 204 7.01 -13.38 -20.59
CA SER A 204 6.20 -12.33 -19.96
C SER A 204 7.11 -11.18 -19.58
N GLY A 205 6.57 -9.96 -19.54
CA GLY A 205 7.40 -8.79 -19.42
C GLY A 205 8.17 -8.49 -20.72
N SER A 206 9.08 -7.54 -20.63
CA SER A 206 10.02 -7.16 -21.68
C SER A 206 11.34 -6.69 -21.10
N TRP A 207 12.36 -6.69 -21.95
CA TRP A 207 13.63 -6.03 -21.66
C TRP A 207 13.96 -5.04 -22.76
N SER A 208 14.48 -3.88 -22.38
CA SER A 208 15.09 -2.97 -23.34
C SER A 208 16.39 -2.41 -22.78
N MET A 209 17.31 -2.06 -23.69
CA MET A 209 18.55 -1.35 -23.34
C MET A 209 18.27 -0.05 -22.58
N ALA A 210 17.14 0.61 -22.88
CA ALA A 210 16.81 1.92 -22.34
C ALA A 210 16.20 1.84 -20.93
N LEU A 211 15.32 0.86 -20.68
CA LEU A 211 14.55 0.78 -19.42
C LEU A 211 14.93 -0.39 -18.52
N GLY A 212 15.74 -1.33 -19.02
CA GLY A 212 16.06 -2.59 -18.36
C GLY A 212 14.88 -3.55 -18.34
N ASN A 213 14.96 -4.55 -17.45
CA ASN A 213 13.90 -5.54 -17.25
C ASN A 213 12.61 -4.87 -16.76
N SER A 214 11.47 -5.35 -17.24
CA SER A 214 10.16 -5.12 -16.64
C SER A 214 9.85 -6.19 -15.59
N LEU A 215 8.70 -6.05 -14.94
CA LEU A 215 8.10 -7.16 -14.21
C LEU A 215 7.65 -8.26 -15.20
N SER A 216 7.91 -9.49 -14.81
CA SER A 216 7.46 -10.74 -15.40
C SER A 216 6.82 -11.62 -14.33
N TYR A 217 6.00 -12.59 -14.71
CA TYR A 217 5.63 -13.66 -13.77
C TYR A 217 6.90 -14.39 -13.34
N ALA A 218 7.04 -14.69 -12.05
CA ALA A 218 8.13 -15.52 -11.58
C ALA A 218 7.81 -16.99 -11.84
N ALA A 219 8.80 -17.76 -12.29
CA ALA A 219 8.71 -19.21 -12.33
C ALA A 219 8.77 -19.80 -10.92
N ALA A 220 8.59 -21.12 -10.81
CA ALA A 220 8.57 -21.82 -9.53
C ALA A 220 9.91 -21.71 -8.75
N ASP A 221 11.01 -21.41 -9.44
CA ASP A 221 12.31 -21.13 -8.82
C ASP A 221 12.42 -19.72 -8.20
N GLY A 222 11.44 -18.85 -8.46
CA GLY A 222 11.44 -17.43 -8.07
C GLY A 222 12.36 -16.54 -8.91
N CYS A 223 13.23 -17.12 -9.75
CA CYS A 223 14.37 -16.44 -10.37
C CYS A 223 14.19 -16.27 -11.88
N SER A 224 13.58 -17.24 -12.55
CA SER A 224 13.37 -17.23 -14.00
C SER A 224 12.01 -16.59 -14.35
N PRO A 225 11.84 -15.97 -15.52
CA PRO A 225 10.52 -15.52 -15.96
C PRO A 225 9.65 -16.72 -16.35
N ALA A 226 8.36 -16.65 -16.03
CA ALA A 226 7.32 -17.58 -16.45
C ALA A 226 6.34 -16.92 -17.40
N LYS A 227 5.68 -17.73 -18.23
CA LYS A 227 4.68 -17.23 -19.19
C LYS A 227 3.41 -16.74 -18.49
N GLU A 228 3.09 -17.33 -17.36
CA GLU A 228 1.83 -17.14 -16.64
C GLU A 228 2.05 -17.27 -15.13
N ASP A 229 1.01 -16.91 -14.39
CA ASP A 229 1.01 -16.94 -12.93
C ASP A 229 1.34 -18.36 -12.42
N THR A 230 2.50 -18.48 -11.77
CA THR A 230 3.08 -19.74 -11.33
C THR A 230 3.27 -19.71 -9.82
N ILE A 231 3.02 -20.83 -9.16
CA ILE A 231 3.27 -20.95 -7.73
C ILE A 231 4.77 -21.14 -7.47
N LEU A 232 5.29 -20.42 -6.47
CA LEU A 232 6.65 -20.58 -6.00
C LEU A 232 6.82 -21.99 -5.39
N ALA A 233 7.89 -22.68 -5.77
CA ALA A 233 8.26 -23.95 -5.14
C ALA A 233 8.83 -23.70 -3.74
N LYS A 234 8.84 -24.73 -2.91
CA LYS A 234 9.68 -24.73 -1.70
C LYS A 234 11.15 -24.78 -2.11
N THR A 235 11.75 -23.60 -2.25
CA THR A 235 13.13 -23.43 -2.73
C THR A 235 13.84 -22.33 -1.93
N THR A 236 15.16 -22.31 -2.04
CA THR A 236 15.99 -21.21 -1.56
C THR A 236 16.25 -20.28 -2.74
N ILE A 237 15.79 -19.03 -2.64
CA ILE A 237 16.19 -17.98 -3.56
C ILE A 237 17.68 -17.73 -3.35
N PRO A 238 18.54 -17.82 -4.37
CA PRO A 238 19.98 -17.60 -4.22
C PRO A 238 20.30 -16.11 -4.02
N SER A 239 21.56 -15.81 -3.67
CA SER A 239 22.03 -14.42 -3.59
C SER A 239 21.78 -13.64 -4.88
N VAL A 240 21.59 -12.33 -4.76
CA VAL A 240 21.29 -11.39 -5.86
C VAL A 240 19.89 -11.57 -6.47
N GLU A 241 19.36 -12.78 -6.51
CA GLU A 241 18.03 -13.06 -7.04
C GLU A 241 16.93 -12.55 -6.09
N GLU A 242 15.84 -12.12 -6.71
CA GLU A 242 14.70 -11.57 -6.01
C GLU A 242 13.38 -11.86 -6.74
N PHE A 243 12.32 -11.91 -5.95
CA PHE A 243 10.96 -11.89 -6.45
C PHE A 243 10.12 -10.96 -5.58
N SER A 244 8.91 -10.69 -6.05
CA SER A 244 7.94 -9.82 -5.41
C SER A 244 6.57 -10.48 -5.33
N ILE A 245 5.81 -10.12 -4.29
CA ILE A 245 4.49 -10.64 -3.98
C ILE A 245 3.48 -9.52 -4.18
N TRP A 246 2.45 -9.84 -4.95
CA TRP A 246 1.39 -8.91 -5.38
C TRP A 246 0.01 -9.53 -5.15
N SER A 247 -1.03 -8.70 -5.19
CA SER A 247 -2.40 -9.24 -5.34
C SER A 247 -2.50 -9.98 -6.67
N SER A 248 -3.31 -11.03 -6.74
CA SER A 248 -3.60 -11.72 -8.01
C SER A 248 -4.49 -10.90 -8.96
N GLU A 249 -5.01 -9.75 -8.49
CA GLU A 249 -5.79 -8.84 -9.33
C GLU A 249 -4.88 -8.08 -10.29
N LYS A 250 -5.10 -8.28 -11.60
CA LYS A 250 -4.43 -7.50 -12.63
C LYS A 250 -4.87 -6.04 -12.57
N CYS A 251 -3.96 -5.15 -12.95
CA CYS A 251 -4.30 -3.76 -13.21
C CYS A 251 -5.28 -3.66 -14.39
N GLY A 252 -6.15 -2.65 -14.34
CA GLY A 252 -7.01 -2.27 -15.45
C GLY A 252 -6.24 -1.53 -16.55
N ALA A 253 -6.94 -0.63 -17.24
CA ALA A 253 -6.35 0.19 -18.28
C ALA A 253 -5.15 0.99 -17.75
N ASN A 254 -4.10 1.12 -18.57
CA ASN A 254 -2.92 1.90 -18.22
C ASN A 254 -3.28 3.36 -17.93
N GLY A 255 -2.81 3.90 -16.80
CA GLY A 255 -3.22 5.20 -16.29
C GLY A 255 -4.54 5.19 -15.49
N GLY A 256 -5.16 4.01 -15.31
CA GLY A 256 -6.41 3.82 -14.58
C GLY A 256 -6.20 3.52 -13.09
N ASP A 257 -6.77 2.40 -12.62
CA ASP A 257 -6.80 1.99 -11.22
C ASP A 257 -5.42 1.80 -10.58
N CYS A 258 -4.45 1.32 -11.34
CA CYS A 258 -3.06 1.16 -10.89
C CYS A 258 -2.15 2.37 -11.17
N GLY A 259 -2.68 3.45 -11.75
CA GLY A 259 -1.87 4.50 -12.36
C GLY A 259 -1.15 4.01 -13.62
N TYR A 260 -0.11 4.74 -14.02
CA TYR A 260 0.70 4.35 -15.18
C TYR A 260 1.58 3.14 -14.85
N TYR A 261 1.66 2.18 -15.76
CA TYR A 261 2.66 1.12 -15.74
C TYR A 261 3.39 1.09 -17.09
N ARG A 262 4.65 0.65 -17.10
CA ARG A 262 5.45 0.67 -18.34
C ARG A 262 4.84 -0.27 -19.39
N PRO A 263 5.04 0.00 -20.69
CA PRO A 263 4.62 -0.91 -21.75
C PRO A 263 5.20 -2.32 -21.54
N ASP A 264 4.41 -3.33 -21.90
CA ASP A 264 4.75 -4.76 -21.88
C ASP A 264 5.15 -5.34 -20.52
N THR A 265 4.92 -4.62 -19.41
CA THR A 265 5.12 -5.15 -18.06
C THR A 265 3.95 -6.01 -17.61
N VAL A 266 4.22 -6.99 -16.75
CA VAL A 266 3.17 -7.68 -16.01
C VAL A 266 2.70 -6.80 -14.86
N ALA A 267 1.51 -6.20 -14.99
CA ALA A 267 0.97 -5.24 -14.02
C ALA A 267 -0.16 -5.85 -13.16
N HIS A 268 0.10 -5.98 -11.86
CA HIS A 268 -0.89 -6.37 -10.85
C HIS A 268 -1.08 -5.29 -9.79
N LYS A 269 -2.24 -5.32 -9.13
CA LYS A 269 -2.53 -4.50 -7.96
C LYS A 269 -1.62 -4.89 -6.80
N GLY A 270 -1.30 -3.89 -5.98
CA GLY A 270 -0.60 -4.11 -4.72
C GLY A 270 -1.61 -4.35 -3.59
N PHE A 271 -1.13 -4.25 -2.37
CA PHE A 271 -1.95 -4.22 -1.17
C PHE A 271 -2.20 -2.76 -0.78
N SER A 272 -3.43 -2.28 -0.99
CA SER A 272 -3.81 -0.88 -0.79
C SER A 272 -4.28 -0.56 0.63
N GLY A 273 -4.56 0.70 0.93
CA GLY A 273 -5.23 1.14 2.16
C GLY A 273 -4.30 1.44 3.33
N VAL A 274 -4.82 2.14 4.34
CA VAL A 274 -4.01 2.63 5.49
C VAL A 274 -3.93 1.66 6.67
N GLN A 275 -4.50 0.46 6.51
CA GLN A 275 -4.48 -0.62 7.52
C GLN A 275 -4.24 -1.95 6.80
N LYS A 276 -2.98 -2.38 6.82
CA LYS A 276 -2.53 -3.60 6.15
C LYS A 276 -1.52 -4.34 7.02
N ALA A 277 -1.50 -5.65 6.93
CA ALA A 277 -0.56 -6.48 7.67
C ALA A 277 -0.06 -7.64 6.82
N PHE A 278 1.22 -7.99 7.01
CA PHE A 278 1.90 -9.06 6.32
C PHE A 278 2.57 -9.96 7.34
N VAL A 279 2.36 -11.28 7.21
CA VAL A 279 3.01 -12.28 8.07
C VAL A 279 3.77 -13.25 7.19
N PHE A 280 5.00 -13.53 7.60
CA PHE A 280 5.97 -14.36 6.89
C PHE A 280 6.41 -15.49 7.79
N GLU A 281 6.52 -16.70 7.24
CA GLU A 281 7.36 -17.75 7.80
C GLU A 281 8.52 -17.94 6.83
N PHE A 282 9.75 -17.66 7.27
CA PHE A 282 10.92 -17.67 6.39
C PHE A 282 12.22 -17.99 7.12
N GLN A 283 13.21 -18.44 6.36
CA GLN A 283 14.60 -18.61 6.77
C GLN A 283 15.50 -17.80 5.83
N MET A 284 16.61 -17.26 6.35
CA MET A 284 17.64 -16.56 5.58
C MET A 284 18.98 -17.29 5.79
N PRO A 285 19.16 -18.50 5.22
CA PRO A 285 20.40 -19.26 5.40
C PRO A 285 21.57 -18.52 4.78
N HIS A 286 22.79 -18.80 5.23
CA HIS A 286 23.98 -18.31 4.53
C HIS A 286 24.08 -18.93 3.14
N GLY A 287 24.32 -18.08 2.15
CA GLY A 287 24.62 -18.48 0.77
C GLY A 287 26.11 -18.40 0.46
N PRO A 288 26.53 -18.84 -0.74
CA PRO A 288 27.87 -18.58 -1.23
C PRO A 288 28.18 -17.08 -1.22
N ASN A 289 29.37 -16.72 -0.73
CA ASN A 289 29.88 -15.35 -0.77
C ASN A 289 31.13 -15.33 -1.66
N ASN A 290 30.93 -14.97 -2.94
CA ASN A 290 31.96 -14.95 -3.96
C ASN A 290 32.61 -13.56 -4.11
N GLY A 291 32.39 -12.67 -3.14
CA GLY A 291 32.93 -11.30 -3.13
C GLY A 291 32.06 -10.28 -3.89
N GLY A 292 30.87 -10.66 -4.34
CA GLY A 292 29.89 -9.75 -4.93
C GLY A 292 29.25 -8.81 -3.90
N MET A 293 28.87 -7.60 -4.34
CA MET A 293 28.27 -6.59 -3.45
C MET A 293 26.88 -6.97 -2.91
N ALA A 294 26.19 -7.90 -3.55
CA ALA A 294 24.88 -8.41 -3.11
C ALA A 294 24.93 -9.92 -2.79
N ASP A 295 26.13 -10.46 -2.61
CA ASP A 295 26.31 -11.84 -2.17
C ASP A 295 25.92 -11.96 -0.70
N ASP A 296 25.22 -13.06 -0.35
CA ASP A 296 24.80 -13.36 1.02
C ASP A 296 24.16 -12.18 1.79
N LEU A 297 23.36 -11.39 1.07
CA LEU A 297 22.76 -10.12 1.51
C LEU A 297 21.22 -10.18 1.45
N PRO A 298 20.55 -11.10 2.17
CA PRO A 298 19.09 -11.26 2.05
C PRO A 298 18.33 -10.07 2.63
N ALA A 299 17.11 -9.87 2.11
CA ALA A 299 16.23 -8.82 2.58
C ALA A 299 14.75 -9.13 2.34
N LEU A 300 13.90 -8.53 3.18
CA LEU A 300 12.47 -8.33 2.95
C LEU A 300 12.19 -6.83 2.99
N TRP A 301 11.56 -6.31 1.94
CA TRP A 301 11.16 -4.90 1.88
C TRP A 301 9.81 -4.70 1.22
N ILE A 302 9.25 -3.51 1.43
CA ILE A 302 7.95 -3.09 0.91
C ILE A 302 8.16 -1.84 0.07
N LEU A 303 7.71 -1.87 -1.19
CA LEU A 303 7.78 -0.74 -2.11
C LEU A 303 6.39 -0.21 -2.42
N ASN A 304 6.24 1.12 -2.56
CA ASN A 304 5.09 1.68 -3.27
C ASN A 304 5.03 1.06 -4.68
N ALA A 305 3.88 0.48 -5.02
CA ALA A 305 3.69 -0.36 -6.19
C ALA A 305 3.92 0.38 -7.52
N GLN A 306 3.85 1.71 -7.54
CA GLN A 306 4.17 2.52 -8.72
C GLN A 306 5.62 2.28 -9.17
N ASN A 307 6.56 2.12 -8.23
CA ASN A 307 7.99 2.00 -8.54
C ASN A 307 8.30 0.74 -9.37
N PRO A 308 7.96 -0.48 -8.91
CA PRO A 308 8.21 -1.69 -9.70
C PRO A 308 7.32 -1.81 -10.94
N ARG A 309 6.10 -1.24 -10.97
CA ARG A 309 5.27 -1.21 -12.18
C ARG A 309 5.88 -0.40 -13.32
N THR A 310 6.74 0.58 -13.02
CA THR A 310 7.43 1.38 -14.03
C THR A 310 8.84 0.87 -14.27
N THR A 311 9.81 1.17 -13.40
CA THR A 311 11.13 0.56 -13.46
C THR A 311 11.89 0.69 -12.14
N GLN A 312 12.03 -0.42 -11.40
CA GLN A 312 12.75 -0.41 -10.12
C GLN A 312 14.26 -0.14 -10.32
N TYR A 313 14.86 -0.80 -11.30
CA TYR A 313 16.31 -0.74 -11.58
C TYR A 313 16.69 0.02 -12.84
N GLY A 314 15.72 0.61 -13.55
CA GLY A 314 16.00 1.44 -14.72
C GLY A 314 16.44 2.87 -14.37
N PRO A 315 16.48 3.74 -15.40
CA PRO A 315 16.95 5.11 -15.28
C PRO A 315 16.20 5.91 -14.21
N ALA A 316 16.93 6.79 -13.52
CA ALA A 316 16.38 7.58 -12.41
C ALA A 316 15.17 8.44 -12.81
N GLN A 317 15.15 8.99 -14.03
CA GLN A 317 14.03 9.80 -14.53
C GLN A 317 12.75 9.00 -14.82
N CYS A 318 12.83 7.67 -14.82
CA CYS A 318 11.73 6.77 -15.16
C CYS A 318 11.13 6.07 -13.94
N LYS A 319 11.55 6.46 -12.74
CA LYS A 319 11.08 5.87 -11.49
C LYS A 319 10.80 6.94 -10.44
N CYS A 320 9.93 6.61 -9.49
CA CYS A 320 9.58 7.51 -8.40
C CYS A 320 10.46 7.32 -7.15
N TRP A 321 11.29 6.28 -7.12
CA TRP A 321 12.15 6.00 -5.97
C TRP A 321 13.24 7.08 -5.82
N ASN A 322 13.56 7.52 -4.60
CA ASN A 322 12.99 7.05 -3.32
C ASN A 322 11.75 7.83 -2.85
N SER A 323 11.37 8.91 -3.54
CA SER A 323 10.32 9.83 -3.09
C SER A 323 8.94 9.19 -2.90
N CYS A 324 8.63 8.11 -3.62
CA CYS A 324 7.39 7.35 -3.46
C CYS A 324 7.40 6.30 -2.33
N GLY A 325 8.50 6.14 -1.61
CA GLY A 325 8.52 5.33 -0.39
C GLY A 325 9.00 3.88 -0.57
N GLU A 326 9.80 3.45 0.39
CA GLU A 326 10.28 2.08 0.61
C GLU A 326 10.39 1.85 2.11
N ILE A 327 10.03 0.65 2.57
CA ILE A 327 10.21 0.21 3.95
C ILE A 327 10.96 -1.12 3.93
N ASP A 328 12.22 -1.10 4.34
CA ASP A 328 12.99 -2.31 4.60
C ASP A 328 12.55 -2.83 5.97
N ILE A 329 11.86 -3.96 5.98
CA ILE A 329 11.31 -4.55 7.21
C ILE A 329 12.28 -5.55 7.85
N PHE A 330 13.21 -6.08 7.05
CA PHE A 330 14.22 -7.04 7.49
C PHE A 330 15.37 -7.09 6.47
N GLU A 331 16.41 -6.27 6.62
CA GLU A 331 17.53 -6.20 5.65
C GLU A 331 18.90 -6.34 6.32
N THR A 332 19.75 -7.20 5.74
CA THR A 332 21.18 -7.26 6.04
C THR A 332 21.95 -6.22 5.22
N LEU A 333 22.86 -5.47 5.84
CA LEU A 333 23.55 -4.36 5.17
C LEU A 333 24.90 -4.70 4.56
N ALA A 334 25.42 -5.90 4.85
CA ALA A 334 26.70 -6.37 4.33
C ALA A 334 26.68 -7.88 4.03
N PRO A 335 27.47 -8.35 3.04
CA PRO A 335 27.61 -9.78 2.75
C PRO A 335 27.98 -10.59 3.99
N GLY A 336 27.24 -11.67 4.24
CA GLY A 336 27.50 -12.55 5.40
C GLY A 336 27.03 -12.01 6.73
N GLU A 337 26.28 -10.90 6.74
CA GLU A 337 25.81 -10.31 7.98
C GLU A 337 24.69 -11.15 8.63
N ASN A 338 24.77 -11.25 9.97
CA ASN A 338 23.85 -11.99 10.84
C ASN A 338 22.78 -11.11 11.48
N ARG A 339 22.85 -9.81 11.25
CA ARG A 339 21.98 -8.80 11.85
C ARG A 339 21.21 -8.09 10.76
N ALA A 340 19.89 -8.13 10.84
CA ALA A 340 19.00 -7.42 9.94
C ALA A 340 18.46 -6.16 10.61
N ILE A 341 18.47 -5.04 9.90
CA ILE A 341 17.87 -3.79 10.35
C ILE A 341 16.50 -3.59 9.69
N ALA A 342 15.82 -2.53 10.11
CA ALA A 342 14.69 -1.97 9.39
C ALA A 342 14.93 -0.48 9.12
N ALA A 343 14.42 0.00 7.99
CA ALA A 343 14.57 1.39 7.54
C ALA A 343 13.36 1.83 6.71
N ILE A 344 13.19 3.15 6.59
CA ILE A 344 12.19 3.80 5.76
C ILE A 344 12.90 4.82 4.88
N HIS A 345 12.79 4.65 3.57
CA HIS A 345 13.34 5.54 2.56
C HIS A 345 12.20 6.31 1.89
N GLY A 346 12.37 7.63 1.76
CA GLY A 346 11.31 8.52 1.30
C GLY A 346 11.78 9.98 1.22
N ASN A 347 10.82 10.87 0.98
CA ASN A 347 11.03 12.31 1.09
C ASN A 347 11.29 12.74 2.54
N ALA A 348 11.74 13.99 2.74
CA ALA A 348 11.77 14.60 4.07
C ALA A 348 10.38 14.51 4.75
N GLY A 349 10.32 14.11 6.01
CA GLY A 349 9.08 13.80 6.72
C GLY A 349 8.61 12.35 6.55
N PHE A 350 9.29 11.54 5.74
CA PHE A 350 9.02 10.12 5.52
C PHE A 350 10.32 9.30 5.45
N ARG A 351 11.28 9.60 6.32
CA ARG A 351 12.53 8.82 6.45
C ARG A 351 12.71 8.35 7.89
N GLY A 352 13.18 7.14 8.06
CA GLY A 352 13.39 6.56 9.38
C GLY A 352 14.43 5.45 9.32
N GLY A 353 15.15 5.25 10.42
CA GLY A 353 16.11 4.17 10.51
C GLY A 353 16.43 3.87 11.96
N ASN A 354 16.88 2.65 12.21
CA ASN A 354 17.30 2.22 13.54
C ASN A 354 18.59 1.40 13.43
N VAL A 355 19.40 1.46 14.48
CA VAL A 355 20.63 0.65 14.63
C VAL A 355 20.40 -0.58 15.52
N ASP A 356 19.25 -0.68 16.18
CA ASP A 356 18.78 -1.94 16.75
C ASP A 356 18.40 -2.91 15.62
N TYR A 357 18.55 -4.21 15.85
CA TYR A 357 18.52 -5.22 14.80
C TYR A 357 17.75 -6.47 15.21
N PHE A 358 17.23 -7.19 14.23
CA PHE A 358 16.75 -8.56 14.37
C PHE A 358 17.89 -9.54 14.04
N ASP A 359 17.95 -10.65 14.77
CA ASP A 359 18.83 -11.75 14.40
C ASP A 359 18.36 -12.37 13.09
N ARG A 360 19.25 -12.47 12.10
CA ARG A 360 18.99 -13.17 10.85
C ARG A 360 18.68 -14.65 11.16
N PRO A 361 17.58 -15.21 10.65
CA PRO A 361 17.23 -16.62 10.88
C PRO A 361 18.05 -17.54 9.98
N THR A 362 19.32 -17.80 10.35
CA THR A 362 20.23 -18.64 9.54
C THR A 362 19.95 -20.13 9.68
N ASP A 363 19.61 -20.58 10.89
CA ASP A 363 19.60 -22.01 11.24
C ASP A 363 18.20 -22.63 11.21
N ALA A 364 17.17 -21.83 11.48
CA ALA A 364 15.77 -22.26 11.54
C ALA A 364 14.84 -21.12 11.07
N PRO A 365 13.68 -21.44 10.49
CA PRO A 365 12.71 -20.44 10.10
C PRO A 365 12.12 -19.73 11.32
N ILE A 366 11.76 -18.46 11.13
CA ILE A 366 11.01 -17.67 12.11
C ILE A 366 9.69 -17.22 11.51
N ILE A 367 8.75 -16.85 12.37
CA ILE A 367 7.54 -16.14 11.99
C ILE A 367 7.73 -14.66 12.27
N PHE A 368 7.47 -13.81 11.29
CA PHE A 368 7.64 -12.36 11.38
C PHE A 368 6.40 -11.64 10.86
N ALA A 369 5.96 -10.62 11.57
CA ALA A 369 4.81 -9.81 11.19
C ALA A 369 5.20 -8.34 11.01
N ALA A 370 4.70 -7.74 9.92
CA ALA A 370 4.73 -6.31 9.68
C ALA A 370 3.28 -5.78 9.63
N VAL A 371 2.92 -4.90 10.56
CA VAL A 371 1.58 -4.31 10.68
C VAL A 371 1.70 -2.80 10.46
N LEU A 372 1.07 -2.30 9.41
CA LEU A 372 1.04 -0.90 9.03
C LEU A 372 -0.35 -0.34 9.33
N MET A 373 -0.46 0.49 10.38
CA MET A 373 -1.69 1.14 10.81
C MET A 373 -1.41 2.30 11.75
N ASP A 374 -2.38 3.18 11.97
CA ASP A 374 -2.35 4.24 13.01
C ASP A 374 -1.09 5.13 12.97
N ASN A 375 -0.62 5.49 11.77
CA ASN A 375 0.64 6.23 11.55
C ASN A 375 1.89 5.51 12.07
N LYS A 376 1.87 4.18 12.10
CA LYS A 376 2.97 3.35 12.61
C LYS A 376 3.25 2.16 11.70
N VAL A 377 4.48 1.69 11.76
CA VAL A 377 4.87 0.36 11.26
C VAL A 377 5.35 -0.45 12.45
N HIS A 378 4.61 -1.49 12.81
CA HIS A 378 4.98 -2.43 13.86
C HIS A 378 5.58 -3.68 13.24
N LEU A 379 6.77 -4.05 13.69
CA LEU A 379 7.54 -5.21 13.24
C LEU A 379 7.75 -6.14 14.42
N LYS A 380 7.51 -7.44 14.26
CA LYS A 380 7.64 -8.38 15.36
C LYS A 380 7.96 -9.81 14.90
N VAL A 381 8.91 -10.45 15.59
CA VAL A 381 9.11 -11.90 15.58
C VAL A 381 8.07 -12.55 16.49
N LEU A 382 7.33 -13.53 15.96
CA LEU A 382 6.26 -14.25 16.65
C LEU A 382 6.72 -15.65 17.05
N ASP A 383 6.30 -16.09 18.24
CA ASP A 383 6.58 -17.46 18.71
C ASP A 383 5.76 -18.51 17.95
N SER A 384 4.54 -18.15 17.55
CA SER A 384 3.65 -18.98 16.73
C SER A 384 2.62 -18.10 16.03
N PHE A 385 2.06 -18.60 14.92
CA PHE A 385 0.94 -17.97 14.23
C PHE A 385 0.14 -19.00 13.44
N ASP A 386 -1.18 -18.95 13.55
CA ASP A 386 -2.07 -19.69 12.66
C ASP A 386 -2.30 -18.83 11.41
N PHE A 387 -1.80 -19.28 10.26
CA PHE A 387 -1.99 -18.59 8.98
C PHE A 387 -3.43 -18.66 8.45
N GLY A 388 -4.36 -19.34 9.14
CA GLY A 388 -5.78 -19.40 8.83
C GLY A 388 -6.46 -18.03 8.67
N ALA A 389 -7.57 -18.00 7.92
CA ALA A 389 -8.23 -16.75 7.54
C ALA A 389 -8.76 -15.91 8.70
N GLY A 390 -8.98 -16.51 9.89
CA GLY A 390 -9.54 -15.85 11.07
C GLY A 390 -8.52 -15.22 12.04
N SER A 391 -7.22 -15.45 11.84
CA SER A 391 -6.18 -15.08 12.82
C SER A 391 -5.72 -13.63 12.75
N GLY A 392 -6.15 -12.90 11.71
CA GLY A 392 -5.75 -11.51 11.44
C GLY A 392 -5.95 -10.56 12.62
N PRO A 393 -7.18 -10.44 13.19
CA PRO A 393 -7.44 -9.51 14.29
C PRO A 393 -6.57 -9.76 15.53
N ALA A 394 -6.46 -11.01 15.97
CA ALA A 394 -5.67 -11.37 17.15
C ALA A 394 -4.17 -11.11 16.95
N MET A 395 -3.64 -11.36 15.75
CA MET A 395 -2.25 -11.06 15.42
C MET A 395 -1.98 -9.56 15.40
N VAL A 396 -2.85 -8.77 14.79
CA VAL A 396 -2.70 -7.30 14.74
C VAL A 396 -2.68 -6.73 16.16
N ASP A 397 -3.61 -7.17 17.02
CA ASP A 397 -3.66 -6.72 18.41
C ASP A 397 -2.43 -7.16 19.22
N LEU A 398 -1.96 -8.39 19.02
CA LEU A 398 -0.74 -8.89 19.66
C LEU A 398 0.48 -8.06 19.26
N VAL A 399 0.69 -7.85 17.96
CA VAL A 399 1.86 -7.13 17.44
C VAL A 399 1.83 -5.67 17.91
N ARG A 400 0.70 -4.98 17.76
CA ARG A 400 0.56 -3.57 18.15
C ARG A 400 0.76 -3.38 19.65
N SER A 401 0.12 -4.18 20.50
CA SER A 401 0.18 -4.02 21.96
C SER A 401 1.56 -4.32 22.54
N SER A 402 2.29 -5.27 21.95
CA SER A 402 3.59 -5.71 22.46
C SER A 402 4.78 -4.92 21.91
N THR A 403 4.55 -4.04 20.93
CA THR A 403 5.59 -3.19 20.34
C THR A 403 5.33 -1.69 20.56
N SER A 404 4.25 -1.31 21.24
CA SER A 404 3.85 0.09 21.44
C SER A 404 4.70 0.86 22.46
N THR A 405 5.52 0.18 23.26
CA THR A 405 6.36 0.80 24.29
C THR A 405 7.77 0.22 24.22
N ALA A 406 8.79 1.08 24.34
CA ALA A 406 10.17 0.63 24.47
C ALA A 406 10.34 -0.25 25.73
N GLY A 407 11.07 -1.35 25.59
CA GLY A 407 11.29 -2.32 26.66
C GLY A 407 12.36 -3.33 26.26
N ASN A 408 12.61 -4.34 27.11
CA ASN A 408 13.59 -5.38 26.82
C ASN A 408 13.22 -6.12 25.53
N GLY A 409 14.00 -5.92 24.47
CA GLY A 409 13.79 -6.54 23.16
C GLY A 409 12.80 -5.82 22.24
N VAL A 410 12.38 -4.60 22.56
CA VAL A 410 11.52 -3.75 21.69
C VAL A 410 12.14 -2.38 21.49
N SER A 411 12.36 -2.00 20.22
CA SER A 411 12.87 -0.67 19.86
C SER A 411 11.79 0.23 19.27
N ILE A 412 11.89 1.54 19.51
CA ILE A 412 11.03 2.57 18.92
C ILE A 412 11.91 3.54 18.13
N ALA A 413 11.61 3.71 16.85
CA ALA A 413 12.25 4.65 15.97
C ALA A 413 11.23 5.72 15.54
N SER A 414 11.71 6.95 15.31
CA SER A 414 10.87 8.03 14.81
C SER A 414 11.17 8.27 13.33
N VAL A 415 10.11 8.42 12.54
CA VAL A 415 10.19 8.99 11.19
C VAL A 415 10.33 10.51 11.29
N TYR A 416 11.18 11.09 10.43
CA TYR A 416 11.53 12.52 10.42
C TYR A 416 11.54 13.14 9.01
#